data_AF-A0AAW2TDV9-F1
#
_entry.id   AF-A0AAW2TDV9-F1
#
_cell.length_a   1.000
_cell.length_b   1.000
_cell.length_c   1.000
_cell.angle_alpha   90.00
_cell.angle_beta   90.00
_cell.angle_gamma   90.00
#
_symmetry.space_group_name_H-M   'P 1'
#
loop_
_entity.id
_entity.type
_entity.pdbx_description
1 polymer ?
#
loop_
_entity_poly.entity_id
_entity_poly.type
_entity_poly.pdbx_seq_one_letter_code
_entity_poly.pdbx_strand_id
1 'polypeptide(L)'
;MKHYMEESADHLYVGMKLERKRITGPELVQLTVEKVAIIRQKLKEAQDRQKSWADIKRRSLEFHPGDKVYLRVSPTRGVMRFGEKGKLSSRYIGPFGVLGKVGR
;
A
#
# COMPACT_ATOMS: atom_id res chain seq x y z
N MET A 1 -21.84 8.86 15.78
CA MET A 1 -20.88 9.97 15.54
C MET A 1 -20.24 10.48 16.82
N LYS A 2 -21.01 10.81 17.88
CA LYS A 2 -20.46 11.33 19.15
C LYS A 2 -19.61 10.30 19.92
N HIS A 3 -20.01 9.02 19.91
CA HIS A 3 -19.27 7.93 20.57
C HIS A 3 -17.85 7.69 20.04
N TYR A 4 -17.57 7.94 18.76
CA TYR A 4 -16.23 7.78 18.17
C TYR A 4 -15.25 8.89 18.60
N MET A 5 -15.78 10.08 18.87
CA MET A 5 -14.96 11.21 19.32
C MET A 5 -14.55 11.07 20.78
N GLU A 6 -15.40 10.41 21.58
CA GLU A 6 -15.19 10.14 23.01
C GLU A 6 -14.09 9.09 23.22
N GLU A 7 -14.11 7.97 22.47
CA GLU A 7 -13.05 6.96 22.52
C GLU A 7 -11.67 7.49 22.06
N SER A 8 -11.65 8.42 21.09
CA SER A 8 -10.41 9.09 20.66
C SER A 8 -9.90 10.11 21.67
N ALA A 9 -10.81 10.75 22.42
CA ALA A 9 -10.43 11.64 23.51
C ALA A 9 -9.91 10.84 24.71
N ASP A 10 -10.52 9.71 25.08
CA ASP A 10 -10.04 8.83 26.15
C ASP A 10 -8.64 8.29 25.85
N HIS A 11 -8.37 7.89 24.61
CA HIS A 11 -7.04 7.46 24.19
C HIS A 11 -5.97 8.57 24.23
N LEU A 12 -6.35 9.83 23.98
CA LEU A 12 -5.48 11.00 24.07
C LEU A 12 -5.33 11.50 25.52
N TYR A 13 -6.35 11.32 26.37
CA TYR A 13 -6.33 11.66 27.79
C TYR A 13 -5.46 10.72 28.63
N VAL A 14 -5.42 9.43 28.27
CA VAL A 14 -4.47 8.46 28.88
C VAL A 14 -3.01 8.86 28.60
N GLY A 15 -2.74 9.60 27.50
CA GLY A 15 -1.41 10.05 27.11
C GLY A 15 -0.88 11.28 27.86
N MET A 16 -1.75 12.10 28.47
CA MET A 16 -1.35 13.37 29.09
C MET A 16 -1.45 13.39 30.62
N LYS A 17 -2.08 12.39 31.26
CA LYS A 17 -1.95 12.14 32.72
C LYS A 17 -0.74 11.24 33.03
N LEU A 18 0.45 11.63 32.56
CA LEU A 18 1.67 11.19 33.23
C LEU A 18 1.86 12.10 34.46
N GLU A 19 1.04 11.89 35.48
CA GLU A 19 1.50 12.20 36.83
C GLU A 19 2.85 11.49 36.95
N ARG A 20 3.89 12.25 37.29
CA ARG A 20 5.27 11.79 37.40
C ARG A 20 5.39 10.87 38.62
N LYS A 21 4.68 9.73 38.62
CA LYS A 21 4.96 8.61 39.51
C LYS A 21 6.38 8.17 39.19
N ARG A 22 7.20 8.02 40.22
CA ARG A 22 8.54 7.44 40.11
C ARG A 22 8.36 5.98 39.75
N ILE A 23 8.21 5.70 38.46
CA ILE A 23 8.08 4.35 37.91
C ILE A 23 9.43 3.66 38.07
N THR A 24 9.42 2.47 38.68
CA THR A 24 10.66 1.72 38.91
C THR A 24 11.16 1.13 37.58
N GLY A 25 12.47 0.96 37.41
CA GLY A 25 13.05 0.43 36.17
C GLY A 25 12.35 -0.82 35.58
N PRO A 26 12.01 -1.85 36.38
CA PRO A 26 11.33 -3.06 35.88
C PRO A 26 9.92 -2.79 35.33
N GLU A 27 9.20 -1.86 35.94
CA GLU A 27 7.82 -1.50 35.61
C GLU A 27 7.79 -0.69 34.30
N LEU A 28 8.80 0.14 34.07
CA LEU A 28 9.02 0.83 32.80
C LEU A 28 9.31 -0.17 31.66
N VAL A 29 10.12 -1.19 31.92
CA VAL A 29 10.45 -2.23 30.93
C VAL A 29 9.19 -2.98 30.52
N GLN A 30 8.35 -3.41 31.48
CA GLN A 30 7.09 -4.08 31.19
C GLN A 30 6.15 -3.21 30.35
N LEU A 31 5.97 -1.95 30.76
CA LEU A 31 5.15 -0.99 30.01
C LEU A 31 5.65 -0.81 28.58
N THR A 32 6.97 -0.71 28.37
CA THR A 32 7.54 -0.56 27.02
C THR A 32 7.35 -1.81 26.16
N VAL A 33 7.45 -3.02 26.73
CA VAL A 33 7.23 -4.27 26.01
C VAL A 33 5.79 -4.36 25.49
N GLU A 34 4.82 -4.02 26.33
CA GLU A 34 3.41 -3.98 25.93
C GLU A 34 3.16 -2.96 24.82
N LYS A 35 3.72 -1.75 24.95
CA LYS A 35 3.57 -0.70 23.91
C LYS A 35 4.24 -1.10 22.60
N VAL A 36 5.41 -1.74 22.63
CA VAL A 36 6.10 -2.24 21.43
C VAL A 36 5.27 -3.34 20.75
N ALA A 37 4.66 -4.24 21.52
CA ALA A 37 3.77 -5.27 20.98
C ALA A 37 2.58 -4.65 20.24
N ILE A 38 1.92 -3.66 20.84
CA ILE A 38 0.81 -2.92 20.22
C ILE A 38 1.25 -2.22 18.93
N ILE A 39 2.41 -1.55 18.94
CA ILE A 39 2.93 -0.85 17.74
C ILE A 39 3.17 -1.85 16.61
N ARG A 40 3.80 -3.00 16.90
CA ARG A 40 4.05 -4.06 15.91
C ARG A 40 2.76 -4.59 15.32
N GLN A 41 1.74 -4.82 16.14
CA GLN A 41 0.44 -5.28 15.69
C GLN A 41 -0.22 -4.26 14.73
N LYS A 42 -0.29 -2.98 15.14
CA LYS A 42 -0.85 -1.91 14.29
C LYS A 42 -0.10 -1.76 12.96
N LEU A 43 1.22 -1.92 12.99
CA LEU A 43 2.05 -1.81 11.79
C LEU A 43 1.78 -2.96 10.83
N LYS A 44 1.59 -4.18 11.35
CA LYS A 44 1.19 -5.35 10.56
C LYS A 44 -0.21 -5.19 9.97
N GLU A 45 -1.19 -4.77 10.75
CA GLU A 45 -2.54 -4.50 10.27
C GLU A 45 -2.57 -3.46 9.14
N ALA A 46 -1.73 -2.42 9.22
CA ALA A 46 -1.59 -1.43 8.16
C ALA A 46 -0.97 -2.02 6.88
N GLN A 47 0.06 -2.86 7.01
CA GLN A 47 0.66 -3.57 5.87
C GLN A 47 -0.32 -4.53 5.20
N ASP A 48 -1.04 -5.32 6.00
CA ASP A 48 -2.02 -6.29 5.50
C ASP A 48 -3.19 -5.57 4.78
N ARG A 49 -3.62 -4.42 5.30
CA ARG A 49 -4.62 -3.56 4.64
C ARG A 49 -4.11 -3.04 3.29
N GLN A 50 -2.88 -2.55 3.23
CA GLN A 50 -2.29 -2.10 1.97
C GLN A 50 -2.18 -3.23 0.95
N LYS A 51 -1.74 -4.41 1.40
CA LYS A 51 -1.63 -5.60 0.56
C LYS A 51 -2.99 -6.04 0.02
N SER A 52 -4.00 -6.12 0.88
CA SER A 52 -5.38 -6.43 0.47
C SER A 52 -5.91 -5.46 -0.57
N TRP A 53 -5.71 -4.15 -0.39
CA TRP A 53 -6.11 -3.16 -1.39
C TRP A 53 -5.36 -3.29 -2.72
N ALA A 54 -4.07 -3.58 -2.68
CA ALA A 54 -3.26 -3.80 -3.87
C ALA A 54 -3.70 -5.07 -4.61
N ASP A 55 -3.96 -6.15 -3.88
CA ASP A 55 -4.31 -7.45 -4.44
C ASP A 55 -5.75 -7.48 -4.97
N ILE A 56 -6.72 -6.81 -4.31
CA ILE A 56 -8.08 -6.63 -4.84
C ILE A 56 -8.06 -5.90 -6.20
N LYS A 57 -7.14 -4.95 -6.39
CA LYS A 57 -7.00 -4.21 -7.66
C LYS A 57 -6.17 -4.96 -8.71
N ARG A 58 -5.46 -6.02 -8.33
CA ARG A 58 -4.78 -6.93 -9.26
C ARG A 58 -5.79 -7.95 -9.77
N ARG A 59 -6.43 -7.66 -10.91
CA ARG A 59 -7.07 -8.74 -11.68
C ARG A 59 -5.97 -9.59 -12.32
N SER A 60 -6.12 -10.90 -12.27
CA SER A 60 -5.34 -11.79 -13.13
C SER A 60 -5.75 -11.49 -14.57
N LEU A 61 -4.97 -10.66 -15.26
CA LEU A 61 -5.19 -10.36 -16.67
C LEU A 61 -4.50 -11.46 -17.46
N GLU A 62 -5.29 -12.47 -17.82
CA GLU A 62 -4.87 -13.51 -18.74
C GLU A 62 -5.28 -13.12 -20.15
N PHE A 63 -4.40 -13.41 -21.11
CA PHE A 63 -4.65 -13.18 -22.52
C PHE A 63 -4.64 -14.51 -23.25
N HIS A 64 -5.56 -14.68 -24.19
CA HIS A 64 -5.66 -15.84 -25.04
C HIS A 64 -5.11 -15.54 -26.44
N PRO A 65 -4.63 -16.57 -27.17
CA PRO A 65 -4.27 -16.40 -28.57
C PRO A 65 -5.44 -15.81 -29.37
N GLY A 66 -5.16 -14.74 -30.13
CA GLY A 66 -6.17 -13.98 -30.87
C GLY A 66 -6.66 -12.70 -30.18
N ASP A 67 -6.41 -12.51 -28.89
CA ASP A 67 -6.71 -11.25 -28.20
C ASP A 67 -5.85 -10.11 -28.75
N LYS A 68 -6.45 -8.91 -28.84
CA LYS A 68 -5.75 -7.68 -29.23
C LYS A 68 -5.34 -6.90 -28.00
N VAL A 69 -4.04 -6.72 -27.79
CA VAL A 69 -3.46 -6.05 -26.62
C VAL A 69 -2.59 -4.86 -27.00
N TYR A 70 -2.56 -3.86 -26.13
CA TYR A 70 -1.64 -2.73 -26.26
C TYR A 70 -0.38 -2.98 -25.43
N LEU A 71 0.80 -2.82 -26.03
CA LEU A 71 2.06 -3.03 -25.32
C LEU A 71 2.53 -1.73 -24.67
N ARG A 72 2.83 -1.79 -23.37
CA ARG A 72 3.41 -0.65 -22.64
C ARG A 72 4.86 -0.44 -23.08
N VAL A 73 5.22 0.78 -23.43
CA VAL A 73 6.59 1.16 -23.75
C VAL A 73 7.24 1.92 -22.59
N SER A 74 8.55 1.74 -22.42
CA SER A 74 9.34 2.57 -21.50
C SER A 74 9.35 4.03 -21.97
N PRO A 75 9.43 5.02 -21.07
CA PRO A 75 9.49 6.44 -21.46
C PRO A 75 10.53 6.73 -22.54
N THR A 76 11.75 6.20 -22.43
CA THR A 76 12.83 6.42 -23.41
C THR A 76 12.45 5.88 -24.79
N ARG A 77 11.93 4.65 -24.87
CA ARG A 77 11.44 4.07 -26.13
C ARG A 77 10.21 4.79 -26.68
N GLY A 78 9.34 5.31 -25.80
CA GLY A 78 8.17 6.10 -26.17
C GLY A 78 8.57 7.41 -26.84
N VAL A 79 9.52 8.14 -26.26
CA VAL A 79 10.08 9.35 -26.87
C VAL A 79 10.74 9.04 -28.22
N MET A 80 11.50 7.95 -28.33
CA MET A 80 12.13 7.55 -29.59
C MET A 80 11.12 7.13 -30.67
N ARG A 81 10.03 6.45 -30.30
CA ARG A 81 9.01 5.96 -31.26
C ARG A 81 7.99 7.01 -31.65
N PHE A 82 7.53 7.80 -30.70
CA PHE A 82 6.46 8.77 -30.90
C PHE A 82 6.98 10.19 -31.09
N GLY A 83 8.26 10.47 -30.82
CA GLY A 83 8.84 11.82 -30.88
C GLY A 83 8.35 12.78 -29.80
N GLU A 84 7.26 12.44 -29.10
CA GLU A 84 6.63 13.28 -28.10
C GLU A 84 7.19 13.00 -26.70
N LYS A 85 7.84 14.01 -26.13
CA LYS A 85 8.28 14.05 -24.73
C LYS A 85 7.42 15.06 -23.98
N GLY A 86 6.58 14.60 -23.07
CA GLY A 86 5.75 15.52 -22.29
C GLY A 86 4.58 14.84 -21.59
N LYS A 87 3.76 15.65 -20.94
CA LYS A 87 2.47 15.19 -20.41
C LYS A 87 1.59 14.73 -21.58
N LEU A 88 0.78 13.70 -21.37
CA LEU A 88 -0.13 13.10 -22.35
C LEU A 88 0.53 12.31 -23.50
N SER A 89 1.85 12.18 -23.56
CA SER A 89 2.50 11.27 -24.52
C SER A 89 2.01 9.83 -24.34
N SER A 90 1.69 9.13 -25.44
CA SER A 90 1.22 7.75 -25.36
C SER A 90 2.27 6.83 -24.70
N ARG A 91 1.81 6.02 -23.73
CA ARG A 91 2.63 4.99 -23.07
C ARG A 91 2.43 3.60 -23.65
N TYR A 92 1.58 3.49 -24.66
CA TYR A 92 1.16 2.22 -25.24
C TYR A 92 1.24 2.27 -26.76
N ILE A 93 1.77 1.21 -27.37
CA ILE A 93 1.74 0.98 -28.82
C ILE A 93 0.57 0.05 -29.16
N GLY A 94 0.06 0.19 -30.39
CA GLY A 94 -1.22 -0.30 -30.92
C GLY A 94 -1.65 -1.75 -30.61
N PRO A 95 -2.79 -2.20 -31.17
CA PRO A 95 -3.29 -3.53 -30.89
C PRO A 95 -2.45 -4.60 -31.59
N PHE A 96 -1.74 -5.41 -30.81
CA PHE A 96 -1.04 -6.61 -31.25
C PHE A 96 -1.88 -7.84 -30.95
N GLY A 97 -1.92 -8.79 -31.90
CA GLY A 97 -2.51 -10.11 -31.64
C GLY A 97 -1.58 -10.94 -30.75
N VAL A 98 -2.12 -11.51 -29.68
CA VAL A 98 -1.40 -12.50 -28.88
C VAL A 98 -1.28 -13.79 -29.70
N LEU A 99 -0.04 -14.26 -29.90
CA LEU A 99 0.23 -15.48 -30.67
C LEU A 99 0.13 -16.75 -29.81
N GLY A 100 0.43 -16.64 -28.52
CA GLY A 100 0.55 -17.78 -27.61
C GLY A 100 0.94 -17.32 -26.20
N LYS A 101 0.65 -18.15 -25.21
CA LYS A 101 1.12 -17.97 -23.83
C LYS A 101 2.41 -18.77 -23.64
N VAL A 102 3.43 -18.15 -23.04
CA VAL A 102 4.68 -18.81 -22.66
C VAL A 102 4.73 -18.87 -21.13
N GLY A 103 4.86 -20.07 -20.56
CA GLY A 103 4.77 -20.28 -19.11
C GLY A 103 3.35 -20.54 -18.61
N ARG A 104 3.18 -20.52 -17.29
CA ARG A 104 1.91 -20.84 -16.60
C ARG A 104 1.04 -19.63 -16.34
#